data_AF-A0A497E0V4-F1
#
_entry.id   AF-A0A497E0V4-F1
#
_cell.length_a   1.000
_cell.length_b   1.000
_cell.length_c   1.000
_cell.angle_alpha   90.00
_cell.angle_beta   90.00
_cell.angle_gamma   90.00
#
_symmetry.space_group_name_H-M   'P 1'
#
loop_
_entity.id
_entity.type
_entity.pdbx_description
1 polymer ?
#
loop_
_entity_poly.entity_id
_entity_poly.type
_entity_poly.pdbx_seq_one_letter_code
_entity_poly.pdbx_strand_id
1 'polypeptide(L)'
;MKIRQAKPNECQPINRLMEMVIDEIYAREPEKVRLTLKANFTAEALQELCQEEQALLYVVEEENKIIAFLFGWLFQNVFTIYWIYTLQEYRGQGVVKKLLAHVEKELVQRGCYKMEMYMYAEHNRFLNFCSKLGFKKGVLLRKNMFGIRIRHIFKYIGDYEKAQKEKKIKIMGEAGQGVKFLSFTLGSILAQLGHEVSLNLEYDSAVRSGKISADLIYSDEKIENPIIDEADILIKFTRTREWFPARSLVIDESISEPEPLSCEIKSKKGTYYGFRDVAITKFGDKMYINMIALGRILRYIGINIMLINIKDLLPPKSLEKNLAAIKYGFNYRDAV
;
A
#
# COMPACT_ATOMS: atom_id res chain seq x y z
N MET A 1 11.61 5.04 -29.70
CA MET A 1 11.11 4.70 -28.34
C MET A 1 12.12 3.89 -27.51
N LYS A 2 12.45 4.39 -26.31
CA LYS A 2 13.25 3.71 -25.27
C LYS A 2 12.41 3.55 -24.01
N ILE A 3 12.44 2.39 -23.36
CA ILE A 3 11.73 2.11 -22.10
C ILE A 3 12.77 1.86 -21.02
N ARG A 4 12.60 2.51 -19.86
CA ARG A 4 13.54 2.45 -18.75
C ARG A 4 12.89 2.92 -17.45
N GLN A 5 13.54 2.67 -16.32
CA GLN A 5 13.19 3.33 -15.07
C GLN A 5 13.50 4.84 -15.14
N ALA A 6 12.65 5.63 -14.48
CA ALA A 6 12.83 7.06 -14.33
C ALA A 6 14.02 7.35 -13.41
N LYS A 7 14.75 8.42 -13.72
CA LYS A 7 15.77 8.96 -12.81
C LYS A 7 15.12 10.00 -11.88
N PRO A 8 15.63 10.18 -10.65
CA PRO A 8 15.06 11.16 -9.72
C PRO A 8 14.97 12.59 -10.27
N ASN A 9 15.89 13.00 -11.15
CA ASN A 9 15.90 14.32 -11.78
C ASN A 9 14.90 14.49 -12.94
N GLU A 10 14.15 13.44 -13.30
CA GLU A 10 13.17 13.44 -14.41
C GLU A 10 11.72 13.54 -13.90
N CYS A 11 11.53 13.80 -12.61
CA CYS A 11 10.21 13.84 -11.98
C CYS A 11 9.33 15.00 -12.48
N GLN A 12 9.92 16.12 -12.92
CA GLN A 12 9.15 17.27 -13.39
C GLN A 12 8.39 17.01 -14.71
N PRO A 13 9.00 16.46 -15.78
CA PRO A 13 8.25 15.99 -16.94
C PRO A 13 7.17 14.94 -16.61
N ILE A 14 7.44 14.05 -15.66
CA ILE A 14 6.49 13.00 -15.26
C ILE A 14 5.31 13.59 -14.48
N ASN A 15 5.54 14.56 -13.61
CA ASN A 15 4.50 15.30 -12.90
C ASN A 15 3.50 15.91 -13.88
N ARG A 16 3.95 16.52 -14.99
CA ARG A 16 3.04 17.05 -16.02
C ARG A 16 2.14 15.97 -16.61
N LEU A 17 2.70 14.80 -16.94
CA LEU A 17 1.91 13.67 -17.42
C LEU A 17 0.93 13.16 -16.35
N MET A 18 1.33 13.19 -15.07
CA MET A 18 0.47 12.84 -13.95
C MET A 18 -0.72 13.80 -13.81
N GLU A 19 -0.49 15.11 -13.95
CA GLU A 19 -1.56 16.11 -13.94
C GLU A 19 -2.54 15.89 -15.10
N MET A 20 -2.03 15.61 -16.30
CA MET A 20 -2.85 15.32 -17.48
C MET A 20 -3.72 14.07 -17.29
N VAL A 21 -3.17 12.98 -16.75
CA VAL A 21 -3.97 11.77 -16.51
C VAL A 21 -5.01 11.98 -15.41
N ILE A 22 -4.69 12.76 -14.36
CA ILE A 22 -5.67 13.11 -13.32
C ILE A 22 -6.80 13.92 -13.93
N ASP A 23 -6.51 14.93 -14.74
CA ASP A 23 -7.53 15.74 -15.41
C ASP A 23 -8.39 14.92 -16.37
N GLU A 24 -7.79 13.96 -17.08
CA GLU A 24 -8.52 13.11 -18.02
C GLU A 24 -9.41 12.08 -17.30
N ILE A 25 -8.86 11.36 -16.32
CA ILE A 25 -9.56 10.29 -15.60
C ILE A 25 -10.64 10.85 -14.68
N TYR A 26 -10.38 11.99 -14.04
CA TYR A 26 -11.27 12.62 -13.05
C TYR A 26 -11.99 13.85 -13.61
N ALA A 27 -12.13 13.96 -14.94
CA ALA A 27 -12.78 15.10 -15.61
C ALA A 27 -14.20 15.40 -15.10
N ARG A 28 -14.92 14.38 -14.63
CA ARG A 28 -16.29 14.50 -14.08
C ARG A 28 -16.34 14.88 -12.61
N GLU A 29 -15.21 14.82 -11.91
CA GLU A 29 -15.13 15.15 -10.50
C GLU A 29 -14.91 16.65 -10.27
N PRO A 30 -15.34 17.19 -9.11
CA PRO A 30 -15.09 18.57 -8.76
C PRO A 30 -13.60 18.94 -8.83
N GLU A 31 -13.30 20.17 -9.25
CA GLU A 31 -11.92 20.67 -9.35
C GLU A 31 -11.12 20.48 -8.06
N LYS A 32 -11.75 20.68 -6.89
CA LYS A 32 -11.14 20.45 -5.59
C LYS A 32 -10.61 19.02 -5.41
N VAL A 33 -11.28 18.01 -5.96
CA VAL A 33 -10.84 16.61 -5.93
C VAL A 33 -9.58 16.45 -6.78
N ARG A 34 -9.59 16.98 -8.01
CA ARG A 34 -8.44 16.96 -8.93
C ARG A 34 -7.22 17.67 -8.33
N LEU A 35 -7.41 18.86 -7.74
CA LEU A 35 -6.35 19.60 -7.05
C LEU A 35 -5.76 18.81 -5.88
N THR A 36 -6.60 18.15 -5.08
CA THR A 36 -6.15 17.30 -3.97
C THR A 36 -5.33 16.11 -4.47
N LEU A 37 -5.72 15.48 -5.58
CA LEU A 37 -4.95 14.40 -6.19
C LEU A 37 -3.60 14.89 -6.71
N LYS A 38 -3.57 16.00 -7.46
CA LYS A 38 -2.35 16.60 -8.02
C LYS A 38 -1.35 16.98 -6.93
N ALA A 39 -1.82 17.50 -5.79
CA ALA A 39 -0.97 17.85 -4.65
C ALA A 39 -0.19 16.66 -4.07
N ASN A 40 -0.64 15.42 -4.28
CA ASN A 40 0.08 14.22 -3.83
C ASN A 40 1.19 13.77 -4.79
N PHE A 41 1.26 14.36 -5.99
CA PHE A 41 2.17 13.93 -7.06
C PHE A 41 2.96 15.11 -7.66
N THR A 42 3.36 16.09 -6.84
CA THR A 42 4.31 17.14 -7.25
C THR A 42 5.64 16.53 -7.70
N ALA A 43 6.49 17.31 -8.37
CA ALA A 43 7.80 16.82 -8.81
C ALA A 43 8.65 16.36 -7.61
N GLU A 44 8.61 17.10 -6.51
CA GLU A 44 9.30 16.78 -5.25
C GLU A 44 8.71 15.50 -4.64
N ALA A 45 7.38 15.39 -4.59
CA ALA A 45 6.72 14.19 -4.11
C ALA A 45 7.10 12.95 -4.94
N LEU A 46 7.14 13.07 -6.27
CA LEU A 46 7.58 11.98 -7.15
C LEU A 46 9.06 11.65 -6.94
N GLN A 47 9.91 12.65 -6.68
CA GLN A 47 11.33 12.43 -6.41
C GLN A 47 11.53 11.64 -5.12
N GLU A 48 10.81 12.00 -4.06
CA GLU A 48 10.80 11.26 -2.80
C GLU A 48 10.21 9.85 -2.97
N LEU A 49 9.16 9.71 -3.79
CA LEU A 49 8.63 8.39 -4.15
C LEU A 49 9.67 7.52 -4.87
N CYS A 50 10.51 8.08 -5.73
CA CYS A 50 11.56 7.32 -6.42
C CYS A 50 12.66 6.79 -5.48
N GLN A 51 12.73 7.28 -4.24
CA GLN A 51 13.68 6.79 -3.23
C GLN A 51 13.13 5.59 -2.44
N GLU A 52 11.81 5.37 -2.47
CA GLU A 52 11.17 4.26 -1.78
C GLU A 52 11.46 2.95 -2.51
N GLU A 53 11.92 1.94 -1.80
CA GLU A 53 12.32 0.65 -2.40
C GLU A 53 11.18 -0.03 -3.17
N GLN A 54 9.97 0.09 -2.63
CA GLN A 54 8.77 -0.52 -3.21
C GLN A 54 8.28 0.26 -4.44
N ALA A 55 8.66 1.52 -4.61
CA ALA A 55 8.13 2.35 -5.68
C ALA A 55 8.90 2.13 -6.99
N LEU A 56 8.20 1.73 -8.05
CA LEU A 56 8.79 1.61 -9.38
C LEU A 56 8.11 2.57 -10.34
N LEU A 57 8.92 3.41 -10.98
CA LEU A 57 8.49 4.38 -11.98
C LEU A 57 9.21 4.11 -13.29
N TYR A 58 8.45 3.75 -14.32
CA TYR A 58 8.91 3.50 -15.67
C TYR A 58 8.45 4.60 -16.61
N VAL A 59 9.29 4.93 -17.59
CA VAL A 59 9.01 5.94 -18.60
C VAL A 59 9.25 5.38 -20.00
N VAL A 60 8.49 5.88 -20.97
CA VAL A 60 8.77 5.72 -22.39
C VAL A 60 9.24 7.05 -22.93
N GLU A 61 10.41 7.04 -23.55
CA GLU A 61 11.07 8.20 -24.12
C GLU A 61 11.16 8.06 -25.64
N GLU A 62 10.82 9.12 -26.36
CA GLU A 62 10.95 9.23 -27.81
C GLU A 62 11.44 10.63 -28.15
N GLU A 63 12.50 10.75 -28.95
CA GLU A 63 13.08 12.04 -29.36
C GLU A 63 13.36 12.98 -28.17
N ASN A 64 13.94 12.45 -27.08
CA ASN A 64 14.21 13.15 -25.81
C ASN A 64 12.96 13.69 -25.08
N LYS A 65 11.75 13.26 -25.46
CA LYS A 65 10.48 13.58 -24.79
C LYS A 65 9.95 12.35 -24.06
N ILE A 66 9.55 12.51 -22.80
CA ILE A 66 8.81 11.47 -22.08
C ILE A 66 7.36 11.50 -22.57
N ILE A 67 6.90 10.40 -23.17
CA ILE A 67 5.59 10.30 -23.83
C ILE A 67 4.60 9.39 -23.08
N ALA A 68 5.09 8.55 -22.18
CA ALA A 68 4.28 7.67 -21.35
C ALA A 68 5.01 7.35 -20.05
N PHE A 69 4.24 6.97 -19.02
CA PHE A 69 4.79 6.48 -17.76
C PHE A 69 3.93 5.37 -17.17
N LEU A 70 4.53 4.59 -16.29
CA LEU A 70 3.87 3.65 -15.40
C LEU A 70 4.46 3.81 -14.01
N PHE A 71 3.61 4.05 -13.03
CA PHE A 71 3.96 4.08 -11.62
C PHE A 71 3.24 2.97 -10.86
N GLY A 72 3.97 2.22 -10.04
CA GLY A 72 3.38 1.19 -9.20
C GLY A 72 4.21 0.87 -7.97
N TRP A 73 3.69 -0.03 -7.16
CA TRP A 73 4.23 -0.44 -5.88
C TRP A 73 4.50 -1.94 -5.87
N LEU A 74 5.74 -2.33 -5.62
CA LEU A 74 6.19 -3.71 -5.50
C LEU A 74 6.23 -4.10 -4.02
N PHE A 75 5.38 -5.04 -3.63
CA PHE A 75 5.38 -5.59 -2.28
C PHE A 75 5.28 -7.11 -2.35
N GLN A 76 6.23 -7.81 -1.72
CA GLN A 76 6.32 -9.28 -1.67
C GLN A 76 5.95 -9.96 -3.00
N ASN A 77 6.71 -9.63 -4.06
CA ASN A 77 6.57 -10.26 -5.38
C ASN A 77 5.20 -10.03 -6.06
N VAL A 78 4.44 -9.04 -5.59
CA VAL A 78 3.23 -8.53 -6.25
C VAL A 78 3.44 -7.07 -6.61
N PHE A 79 3.19 -6.72 -7.87
CA PHE A 79 3.29 -5.35 -8.35
C PHE A 79 1.92 -4.74 -8.61
N THR A 80 1.57 -3.72 -7.84
CA THR A 80 0.31 -2.97 -7.99
C THR A 80 0.56 -1.71 -8.79
N ILE A 81 0.02 -1.64 -10.00
CA ILE A 81 0.06 -0.44 -10.83
C ILE A 81 -0.95 0.57 -10.26
N TYR A 82 -0.45 1.75 -9.88
CA TYR A 82 -1.28 2.86 -9.43
C TYR A 82 -1.65 3.79 -10.58
N TRP A 83 -0.70 4.08 -11.46
CA TRP A 83 -0.91 4.98 -12.58
C TRP A 83 -0.21 4.46 -13.83
N ILE A 84 -0.90 4.58 -14.96
CA ILE A 84 -0.35 4.29 -16.27
C ILE A 84 -0.96 5.26 -17.27
N TYR A 85 -0.11 5.89 -18.08
CA TYR A 85 -0.57 6.91 -19.00
C TYR A 85 0.31 6.98 -20.24
N THR A 86 -0.29 7.42 -21.35
CA THR A 86 0.40 7.82 -22.57
C THR A 86 -0.26 9.07 -23.11
N LEU A 87 0.57 9.97 -23.64
CA LEU A 87 0.14 11.16 -24.38
C LEU A 87 -0.84 10.78 -25.50
N GLN A 88 -1.81 11.66 -25.76
CA GLN A 88 -2.93 11.37 -26.66
C GLN A 88 -2.47 11.13 -28.09
N GLU A 89 -1.51 11.91 -28.58
CA GLU A 89 -0.95 11.80 -29.93
C GLU A 89 -0.17 10.50 -30.16
N TYR A 90 0.24 9.80 -29.09
CA TYR A 90 0.93 8.51 -29.13
C TYR A 90 -0.01 7.30 -28.90
N ARG A 91 -1.32 7.53 -28.72
CA ARG A 91 -2.31 6.45 -28.57
C ARG A 91 -2.49 5.68 -29.87
N GLY A 92 -2.81 4.40 -29.76
CA GLY A 92 -2.96 3.50 -30.92
C GLY A 92 -1.65 3.00 -31.52
N GLN A 93 -0.50 3.57 -31.13
CA GLN A 93 0.82 3.17 -31.64
C GLN A 93 1.47 2.01 -30.84
N GLY A 94 0.72 1.42 -29.90
CA GLY A 94 1.20 0.29 -29.09
C GLY A 94 2.17 0.66 -27.95
N VAL A 95 2.35 1.95 -27.63
CA VAL A 95 3.25 2.43 -26.56
C VAL A 95 2.99 1.73 -25.23
N VAL A 96 1.74 1.76 -24.74
CA VAL A 96 1.37 1.13 -23.46
C VAL A 96 1.57 -0.40 -23.48
N LYS A 97 1.31 -1.05 -24.62
CA LYS A 97 1.54 -2.50 -24.78
C LYS A 97 3.03 -2.83 -24.63
N LYS A 98 3.90 -2.05 -25.27
CA LYS A 98 5.36 -2.21 -25.16
C LYS A 98 5.86 -1.92 -23.73
N LEU A 99 5.31 -0.88 -23.09
CA LEU A 99 5.61 -0.53 -21.69
C LEU A 99 5.27 -1.68 -20.74
N LEU A 100 4.04 -2.20 -20.79
CA LEU A 100 3.64 -3.33 -19.96
C LEU A 100 4.51 -4.57 -20.21
N ALA A 101 4.78 -4.92 -21.47
CA ALA A 101 5.61 -6.08 -21.80
C ALA A 101 7.05 -5.95 -21.26
N HIS A 102 7.63 -4.75 -21.32
CA HIS A 102 8.95 -4.49 -20.73
C HIS A 102 8.93 -4.64 -19.21
N VAL A 103 7.95 -4.02 -18.55
CA VAL A 103 7.78 -4.08 -17.09
C VAL A 103 7.52 -5.51 -16.63
N GLU A 104 6.69 -6.27 -17.33
CA GLU A 104 6.47 -7.70 -17.06
C GLU A 104 7.77 -8.49 -17.05
N LYS A 105 8.61 -8.33 -18.09
CA LYS A 105 9.90 -9.03 -18.19
C LYS A 105 10.82 -8.70 -17.01
N GLU A 106 10.91 -7.42 -16.63
CA GLU A 106 11.77 -6.99 -15.53
C GLU A 106 11.24 -7.48 -14.18
N LEU A 107 9.92 -7.44 -13.95
CA LEU A 107 9.30 -7.89 -12.71
C LEU A 107 9.49 -9.40 -12.51
N VAL A 108 9.37 -10.21 -13.57
CA VAL A 108 9.64 -11.65 -13.50
C VAL A 108 11.09 -11.92 -13.08
N GLN A 109 12.06 -11.15 -13.60
CA GLN A 109 13.47 -11.27 -13.19
C GLN A 109 13.68 -10.90 -11.71
N ARG A 110 12.82 -10.05 -11.14
CA ARG A 110 12.79 -9.70 -9.71
C ARG A 110 12.03 -10.72 -8.85
N GLY A 111 11.54 -11.82 -9.43
CA GLY A 111 10.76 -12.84 -8.73
C GLY A 111 9.27 -12.49 -8.56
N CYS A 112 8.79 -11.41 -9.20
CA CYS A 112 7.39 -11.02 -9.15
C CYS A 112 6.53 -12.03 -9.91
N TYR A 113 5.45 -12.50 -9.27
CA TYR A 113 4.57 -13.50 -9.83
C TYR A 113 3.23 -12.93 -10.29
N LYS A 114 2.81 -11.77 -9.74
CA LYS A 114 1.51 -11.14 -10.02
C LYS A 114 1.66 -9.66 -10.23
N MET A 115 0.97 -9.14 -11.25
CA MET A 115 0.77 -7.72 -11.47
C MET A 115 -0.73 -7.41 -11.41
N GLU A 116 -1.10 -6.33 -10.74
CA GLU A 116 -2.51 -5.96 -10.55
C GLU A 116 -2.74 -4.44 -10.63
N MET A 117 -4.00 -4.05 -10.78
CA MET A 117 -4.40 -2.65 -10.74
C MET A 117 -5.88 -2.50 -10.38
N TYR A 118 -6.21 -1.33 -9.84
CA TYR A 118 -7.57 -0.96 -9.45
C TYR A 118 -8.00 0.22 -10.31
N MET A 119 -9.02 0.02 -11.15
CA MET A 119 -9.46 1.03 -12.10
C MET A 119 -10.98 1.21 -12.12
N TYR A 120 -11.45 2.32 -12.66
CA TYR A 120 -12.89 2.52 -12.83
C TYR A 120 -13.54 1.44 -13.68
N ALA A 121 -14.67 0.92 -13.19
CA ALA A 121 -15.38 -0.20 -13.78
C ALA A 121 -16.24 0.19 -14.99
N GLU A 122 -16.53 1.47 -15.20
CA GLU A 122 -17.52 1.95 -16.17
C GLU A 122 -16.92 2.19 -17.56
N HIS A 123 -17.53 1.59 -18.60
CA HIS A 123 -17.30 1.84 -20.03
C HIS A 123 -15.83 2.08 -20.47
N ASN A 124 -14.88 1.37 -19.85
CA ASN A 124 -13.47 1.69 -20.05
C ASN A 124 -12.86 0.89 -21.21
N ARG A 125 -12.55 1.56 -22.33
CA ARG A 125 -11.75 1.01 -23.45
C ARG A 125 -10.45 0.38 -22.95
N PHE A 126 -9.87 0.90 -21.86
CA PHE A 126 -8.68 0.38 -21.22
C PHE A 126 -8.88 -1.01 -20.59
N LEU A 127 -10.03 -1.30 -19.98
CA LEU A 127 -10.33 -2.65 -19.46
C LEU A 127 -10.31 -3.70 -20.57
N ASN A 128 -10.92 -3.39 -21.72
CA ASN A 128 -10.90 -4.28 -22.88
C ASN A 128 -9.50 -4.44 -23.45
N PHE A 129 -8.71 -3.37 -23.46
CA PHE A 129 -7.30 -3.41 -23.84
C PHE A 129 -6.48 -4.32 -22.89
N CYS A 130 -6.60 -4.15 -21.57
CA CYS A 130 -5.92 -4.99 -20.58
C CYS A 130 -6.34 -6.46 -20.68
N SER A 131 -7.63 -6.74 -20.90
CA SER A 131 -8.13 -8.10 -21.12
C SER A 131 -7.43 -8.79 -22.30
N LYS A 132 -7.24 -8.08 -23.42
CA LYS A 132 -6.48 -8.57 -24.59
C LYS A 132 -4.98 -8.80 -24.30
N LEU A 133 -4.45 -8.21 -23.23
CA LEU A 133 -3.08 -8.43 -22.75
C LEU A 133 -2.97 -9.54 -21.69
N GLY A 134 -4.09 -10.21 -21.37
CA GLY A 134 -4.13 -11.33 -20.44
C GLY A 134 -4.51 -10.96 -19.01
N PHE A 135 -4.92 -9.71 -18.74
CA PHE A 135 -5.47 -9.36 -17.43
C PHE A 135 -6.85 -9.97 -17.23
N LYS A 136 -7.05 -10.59 -16.07
CA LYS A 136 -8.31 -11.14 -15.59
C LYS A 136 -9.01 -10.14 -14.67
N LYS A 137 -10.33 -10.25 -14.55
CA LYS A 137 -11.14 -9.44 -13.62
C LYS A 137 -11.16 -10.10 -12.25
N GLY A 138 -10.84 -9.34 -11.21
CA GLY A 138 -11.03 -9.72 -9.82
C GLY A 138 -12.24 -9.03 -9.20
N VAL A 139 -12.13 -8.73 -7.90
CA VAL A 139 -13.22 -8.16 -7.09
C VAL A 139 -13.74 -6.84 -7.66
N LEU A 140 -15.03 -6.59 -7.48
CA LEU A 140 -15.65 -5.30 -7.76
C LEU A 140 -15.90 -4.55 -6.44
N LEU A 141 -15.16 -3.46 -6.24
CA LEU A 141 -15.36 -2.56 -5.12
C LEU A 141 -16.54 -1.63 -5.44
N ARG A 142 -17.65 -1.80 -4.71
CA ARG A 142 -18.88 -1.02 -4.91
C ARG A 142 -19.00 0.20 -3.98
N LYS A 143 -18.27 0.20 -2.87
CA LYS A 143 -18.25 1.28 -1.86
C LYS A 143 -16.81 1.73 -1.64
N ASN A 144 -16.39 2.77 -2.35
CA ASN A 144 -15.12 3.45 -2.09
C ASN A 144 -15.38 4.88 -1.60
N MET A 145 -14.30 5.61 -1.27
CA MET A 145 -14.37 6.98 -0.75
C MET A 145 -15.16 7.96 -1.64
N PHE A 146 -15.28 7.67 -2.93
CA PHE A 146 -15.91 8.53 -3.93
C PHE A 146 -17.25 7.98 -4.46
N GLY A 147 -17.73 6.84 -3.95
CA GLY A 147 -18.93 6.16 -4.46
C GLY A 147 -18.77 5.58 -5.87
N ILE A 148 -17.54 5.46 -6.38
CA ILE A 148 -17.26 5.01 -7.74
C ILE A 148 -17.01 3.50 -7.74
N ARG A 149 -17.55 2.80 -8.73
CA ARG A 149 -17.28 1.37 -8.91
C ARG A 149 -15.85 1.17 -9.41
N ILE A 150 -15.02 0.52 -8.58
CA ILE A 150 -13.65 0.16 -8.94
C ILE A 150 -13.58 -1.34 -9.22
N ARG A 151 -12.94 -1.69 -10.33
CA ARG A 151 -12.65 -3.05 -10.73
C ARG A 151 -11.17 -3.34 -10.46
N HIS A 152 -10.91 -4.35 -9.64
CA HIS A 152 -9.61 -4.99 -9.59
C HIS A 152 -9.41 -5.83 -10.87
N ILE A 153 -8.25 -5.69 -11.49
CA ILE A 153 -7.78 -6.61 -12.53
C ILE A 153 -6.35 -7.05 -12.23
N PHE A 154 -6.00 -8.25 -12.64
CA PHE A 154 -4.70 -8.83 -12.35
C PHE A 154 -4.23 -9.75 -13.47
N LYS A 155 -2.92 -9.98 -13.54
CA LYS A 155 -2.27 -10.92 -14.44
C LYS A 155 -1.14 -11.62 -13.70
N TYR A 156 -1.11 -12.94 -13.76
CA TYR A 156 0.05 -13.71 -13.32
C TYR A 156 1.12 -13.63 -14.40
N ILE A 157 2.34 -13.26 -13.99
CA ILE A 157 3.47 -12.99 -14.90
C ILE A 157 4.65 -13.93 -14.64
N GLY A 158 4.75 -14.49 -13.43
CA GLY A 158 5.78 -15.46 -13.04
C GLY A 158 5.20 -16.83 -12.68
N ASP A 159 6.01 -17.67 -12.03
CA ASP A 159 5.61 -19.00 -11.55
C ASP A 159 4.67 -18.87 -10.35
N TYR A 160 3.36 -18.95 -10.62
CA TYR A 160 2.33 -18.81 -9.60
C TYR A 160 2.34 -19.95 -8.58
N GLU A 161 2.66 -21.17 -9.00
CA GLU A 161 2.62 -22.36 -8.13
C GLU A 161 3.74 -22.33 -7.08
N LYS A 162 4.89 -21.75 -7.44
CA LYS A 162 6.03 -21.61 -6.51
C LYS A 162 6.03 -20.30 -5.71
N ALA A 163 5.10 -19.39 -5.99
CA ALA A 163 5.06 -18.11 -5.33
C ALA A 163 4.65 -18.23 -3.85
N GLN A 164 5.30 -17.46 -2.96
CA GLN A 164 4.80 -17.24 -1.61
C GLN A 164 3.56 -16.33 -1.69
N LYS A 165 2.37 -16.92 -1.59
CA LYS A 165 1.08 -16.21 -1.75
C LYS A 165 0.56 -15.61 -0.44
N GLU A 166 0.89 -16.22 0.69
CA GLU A 166 0.52 -15.74 2.02
C GLU A 166 1.45 -14.62 2.48
N LYS A 167 0.85 -13.56 3.01
CA LYS A 167 1.55 -12.45 3.67
C LYS A 167 1.15 -12.45 5.13
N LYS A 168 2.16 -12.47 6.01
CA LYS A 168 1.99 -12.68 7.45
C LYS A 168 2.37 -11.41 8.22
N ILE A 169 1.43 -10.89 9.00
CA ILE A 169 1.59 -9.68 9.81
C ILE A 169 1.33 -10.04 11.27
N LYS A 170 2.34 -9.82 12.13
CA LYS A 170 2.20 -9.94 13.59
C LYS A 170 2.04 -8.54 14.18
N ILE A 171 1.05 -8.34 15.05
CA ILE A 171 0.84 -7.07 15.76
C ILE A 171 0.88 -7.37 17.25
N MET A 172 1.75 -6.69 18.00
CA MET A 172 1.97 -6.95 19.43
C MET A 172 1.86 -5.67 20.24
N GLY A 173 1.24 -5.76 21.41
CA GLY A 173 1.07 -4.64 22.32
C GLY A 173 0.41 -5.04 23.62
N GLU A 174 -0.08 -4.04 24.33
CA GLU A 174 -0.80 -4.16 25.58
C GLU A 174 -2.27 -3.73 25.41
N ALA A 175 -3.11 -4.22 26.31
CA ALA A 175 -4.51 -3.84 26.39
C ALA A 175 -4.66 -2.30 26.41
N GLY A 176 -5.50 -1.78 25.51
CA GLY A 176 -5.73 -0.33 25.37
C GLY A 176 -4.86 0.36 24.32
N GLN A 177 -3.80 -0.27 23.79
CA GLN A 177 -2.98 0.29 22.69
C GLN A 177 -3.64 0.16 21.31
N GLY A 178 -4.78 -0.52 21.23
CA GLY A 178 -5.56 -0.61 20.00
C GLY A 178 -5.11 -1.69 19.00
N VAL A 179 -4.36 -2.71 19.44
CA VAL A 179 -3.97 -3.89 18.63
C VAL A 179 -5.17 -4.55 17.97
N LYS A 180 -6.22 -4.85 18.75
CA LYS A 180 -7.49 -5.40 18.23
C LYS A 180 -8.08 -4.50 17.15
N PHE A 181 -8.14 -3.20 17.40
CA PHE A 181 -8.78 -2.27 16.47
C PHE A 181 -7.99 -2.12 15.16
N LEU A 182 -6.65 -2.02 15.24
CA LEU A 182 -5.79 -1.98 14.05
C LEU A 182 -5.93 -3.26 13.23
N SER A 183 -5.77 -4.42 13.86
CA SER A 183 -5.80 -5.72 13.19
C SER A 183 -7.14 -6.00 12.51
N PHE A 184 -8.27 -5.74 13.18
CA PHE A 184 -9.60 -5.87 12.56
C PHE A 184 -9.80 -4.90 11.40
N THR A 185 -9.37 -3.65 11.54
CA THR A 185 -9.51 -2.66 10.47
C THR A 185 -8.68 -3.06 9.25
N LEU A 186 -7.43 -3.47 9.45
CA LEU A 186 -6.54 -3.92 8.39
C LEU A 186 -7.06 -5.20 7.72
N GLY A 187 -7.50 -6.19 8.51
CA GLY A 187 -8.10 -7.43 7.98
C GLY A 187 -9.38 -7.15 7.17
N SER A 188 -10.22 -6.23 7.64
CA SER A 188 -11.43 -5.83 6.92
C SER A 188 -11.11 -5.12 5.60
N ILE A 189 -10.08 -4.27 5.58
CA ILE A 189 -9.57 -3.63 4.37
C ILE A 189 -9.12 -4.70 3.37
N LEU A 190 -8.29 -5.66 3.80
CA LEU A 190 -7.77 -6.72 2.95
C LEU A 190 -8.90 -7.62 2.39
N ALA A 191 -9.88 -7.96 3.22
CA ALA A 191 -11.04 -8.74 2.79
C ALA A 191 -11.89 -7.96 1.76
N GLN A 192 -12.07 -6.64 1.94
CA GLN A 192 -12.76 -5.80 0.95
C GLN A 192 -12.02 -5.76 -0.40
N LEU A 193 -10.69 -5.84 -0.39
CA LEU A 193 -9.87 -5.96 -1.60
C LEU A 193 -9.92 -7.36 -2.23
N GLY A 194 -10.68 -8.29 -1.65
CA GLY A 194 -10.91 -9.62 -2.20
C GLY A 194 -9.89 -10.68 -1.79
N HIS A 195 -9.04 -10.39 -0.79
CA HIS A 195 -8.15 -11.39 -0.22
C HIS A 195 -8.89 -12.31 0.75
N GLU A 196 -8.45 -13.56 0.83
CA GLU A 196 -8.75 -14.41 1.98
C GLU A 196 -7.96 -13.87 3.18
N VAL A 197 -8.60 -13.80 4.35
CA VAL A 197 -8.01 -13.23 5.55
C VAL A 197 -8.26 -14.13 6.75
N SER A 198 -7.18 -14.49 7.44
CA SER A 198 -7.23 -15.14 8.76
C SER A 198 -6.72 -14.16 9.81
N LEU A 199 -7.50 -13.95 10.87
CA LEU A 199 -7.13 -13.10 11.99
C LEU A 199 -7.30 -13.87 13.30
N ASN A 200 -6.20 -14.19 13.97
CA ASN A 200 -6.20 -14.77 15.30
C ASN A 200 -5.78 -13.72 16.32
N LEU A 201 -6.52 -13.65 17.44
CA LEU A 201 -6.21 -12.76 18.55
C LEU A 201 -5.82 -13.58 19.77
N GLU A 202 -4.67 -13.27 20.33
CA GLU A 202 -4.18 -13.87 21.54
C GLU A 202 -4.22 -12.83 22.65
N TYR A 203 -4.78 -13.24 23.78
CA TYR A 203 -4.81 -12.46 25.01
C TYR A 203 -4.02 -13.24 26.06
N ASP A 204 -3.20 -12.57 26.84
CA ASP A 204 -2.74 -13.20 28.07
C ASP A 204 -3.91 -13.30 29.08
N SER A 205 -3.73 -14.14 30.10
CA SER A 205 -4.76 -14.40 31.10
C SER A 205 -4.96 -13.26 32.11
N ALA A 206 -4.35 -12.09 31.92
CA ALA A 206 -4.38 -11.00 32.89
C ALA A 206 -5.65 -10.13 32.75
N VAL A 207 -6.31 -9.87 33.87
CA VAL A 207 -7.63 -9.18 33.92
C VAL A 207 -7.51 -7.65 33.73
N ARG A 208 -6.33 -7.08 33.97
CA ARG A 208 -5.96 -5.66 33.70
C ARG A 208 -4.47 -5.63 33.32
N SER A 209 -4.10 -4.74 32.39
CA SER A 209 -2.74 -4.62 31.80
C SER A 209 -2.19 -5.90 31.17
N GLY A 210 -3.06 -6.64 30.46
CA GLY A 210 -2.67 -7.83 29.72
C GLY A 210 -2.07 -7.53 28.35
N LYS A 211 -1.17 -8.39 27.89
CA LYS A 211 -0.64 -8.41 26.52
C LYS A 211 -1.72 -8.88 25.56
N ILE A 212 -1.66 -8.31 24.36
CA ILE A 212 -2.49 -8.69 23.23
C ILE A 212 -1.61 -8.83 22.00
N SER A 213 -1.81 -9.93 21.29
CA SER A 213 -1.17 -10.22 20.01
C SER A 213 -2.26 -10.45 18.95
N ALA A 214 -1.96 -10.08 17.71
CA ALA A 214 -2.77 -10.39 16.56
C ALA A 214 -1.92 -11.02 15.46
N ASP A 215 -2.31 -12.20 15.02
CA ASP A 215 -1.78 -12.88 13.83
C ASP A 215 -2.73 -12.65 12.68
N LEU A 216 -2.28 -11.85 11.69
CA LEU A 216 -3.04 -11.54 10.50
C LEU A 216 -2.34 -12.13 9.28
N ILE A 217 -3.00 -13.07 8.61
CA ILE A 217 -2.55 -13.65 7.35
C ILE A 217 -3.53 -13.23 6.27
N TYR A 218 -3.03 -12.80 5.12
CA TYR A 218 -3.85 -12.61 3.92
C TYR A 218 -3.23 -13.23 2.68
N SER A 219 -4.09 -13.71 1.77
CA SER A 219 -3.68 -14.43 0.58
C SER A 219 -4.64 -14.20 -0.58
N ASP A 220 -4.17 -14.47 -1.80
CA ASP A 220 -5.02 -14.55 -3.00
C ASP A 220 -5.76 -15.90 -3.10
N GLU A 221 -5.43 -16.86 -2.24
CA GLU A 221 -5.99 -18.21 -2.18
C GLU A 221 -6.44 -18.55 -0.75
N LYS A 222 -7.10 -19.70 -0.60
CA LYS A 222 -7.50 -20.23 0.70
C LYS A 222 -6.28 -20.37 1.63
N ILE A 223 -6.43 -19.90 2.87
CA ILE A 223 -5.42 -20.05 3.92
C ILE A 223 -5.67 -21.39 4.60
N GLU A 224 -4.73 -22.33 4.46
CA GLU A 224 -4.85 -23.66 5.07
C GLU A 224 -4.25 -23.71 6.49
N ASN A 225 -3.20 -22.91 6.75
CA ASN A 225 -2.54 -22.84 8.06
C ASN A 225 -2.56 -21.41 8.61
N PRO A 226 -3.38 -21.13 9.65
CA PRO A 226 -3.51 -19.80 10.21
C PRO A 226 -2.42 -19.45 11.25
N ILE A 227 -1.30 -20.19 11.28
CA ILE A 227 -0.19 -20.02 12.23
C ILE A 227 0.95 -19.19 11.61
N ILE A 228 1.51 -18.27 12.39
CA ILE A 228 2.67 -17.44 12.03
C ILE A 228 3.85 -17.82 12.93
N ASP A 229 4.84 -18.51 12.35
CA ASP A 229 6.13 -18.77 13.02
C ASP A 229 7.17 -17.69 12.72
N GLU A 230 7.03 -17.03 11.55
CA GLU A 230 7.81 -15.88 11.11
C GLU A 230 6.86 -14.89 10.42
N ALA A 231 6.91 -13.63 10.82
CA ALA A 231 6.14 -12.58 10.17
C ALA A 231 6.94 -11.96 9.01
N ASP A 232 6.25 -11.61 7.94
CA ASP A 232 6.85 -10.71 6.97
C ASP A 232 6.92 -9.28 7.52
N ILE A 233 5.92 -8.89 8.34
CA ILE A 233 5.86 -7.58 8.99
C ILE A 233 5.48 -7.74 10.46
N LEU A 234 6.31 -7.18 11.34
CA LEU A 234 5.98 -6.99 12.74
C LEU A 234 5.56 -5.55 13.01
N ILE A 235 4.42 -5.34 13.67
CA ILE A 235 4.00 -4.07 14.24
C ILE A 235 4.06 -4.18 15.76
N LYS A 236 4.93 -3.42 16.42
CA LYS A 236 5.13 -3.51 17.87
C LYS A 236 4.81 -2.17 18.54
N PHE A 237 3.84 -2.17 19.45
CA PHE A 237 3.46 -1.01 20.27
C PHE A 237 4.11 -1.01 21.66
N THR A 238 4.97 -1.99 21.96
CA THR A 238 5.60 -2.15 23.26
C THR A 238 7.07 -2.53 23.11
N ARG A 239 7.90 -2.17 24.08
CA ARG A 239 9.33 -2.56 24.14
C ARG A 239 9.55 -3.89 24.87
N THR A 240 8.49 -4.61 25.24
CA THR A 240 8.59 -5.88 26.00
C THR A 240 9.55 -6.90 25.37
N ARG A 241 10.13 -7.74 26.23
CA ARG A 241 11.11 -8.79 25.89
C ARG A 241 10.55 -9.97 25.06
N GLU A 242 9.31 -9.89 24.59
CA GLU A 242 8.79 -10.92 23.70
C GLU A 242 9.47 -10.79 22.34
N TRP A 243 10.27 -11.81 22.08
CA TRP A 243 10.98 -12.02 20.83
C TRP A 243 10.02 -12.66 19.82
N PHE A 244 10.00 -12.11 18.62
CA PHE A 244 9.28 -12.68 17.49
C PHE A 244 10.08 -12.42 16.20
N PRO A 245 10.32 -13.43 15.35
CA PRO A 245 11.11 -13.25 14.14
C PRO A 245 10.30 -12.55 13.05
N ALA A 246 10.91 -11.54 12.42
CA ALA A 246 10.27 -10.81 11.34
C ALA A 246 11.24 -10.38 10.23
N ARG A 247 10.73 -10.34 8.99
CA ARG A 247 11.51 -9.87 7.83
C ARG A 247 11.61 -8.35 7.80
N SER A 248 10.55 -7.65 8.15
CA SER A 248 10.49 -6.20 8.26
C SER A 248 9.75 -5.75 9.51
N LEU A 249 10.00 -4.52 9.92
CA LEU A 249 9.52 -3.99 11.19
C LEU A 249 8.98 -2.57 11.02
N VAL A 250 7.81 -2.34 11.63
CA VAL A 250 7.21 -1.02 11.85
C VAL A 250 7.01 -0.86 13.36
N ILE A 251 7.81 -0.04 14.01
CA ILE A 251 7.76 0.13 15.48
C ILE A 251 7.04 1.41 15.87
N ASP A 252 6.25 1.36 16.95
CA ASP A 252 6.06 2.53 17.81
C ASP A 252 6.99 2.45 19.02
N GLU A 253 7.98 3.33 19.09
CA GLU A 253 9.08 3.25 20.06
C GLU A 253 8.73 3.67 21.49
N SER A 254 7.49 4.10 21.74
CA SER A 254 7.31 5.15 22.72
C SER A 254 6.55 4.77 23.99
N ILE A 255 5.95 3.58 24.09
CA ILE A 255 4.93 3.33 25.12
C ILE A 255 5.49 2.88 26.49
N SER A 256 6.77 2.53 26.67
CA SER A 256 7.33 2.22 28.01
C SER A 256 8.86 2.37 28.10
N GLU A 257 9.37 2.30 29.34
CA GLU A 257 10.74 2.57 29.84
C GLU A 257 11.92 2.06 28.99
N PRO A 258 13.15 2.60 29.17
CA PRO A 258 14.32 2.39 28.31
C PRO A 258 14.96 0.99 28.45
N GLU A 259 14.18 -0.09 28.28
CA GLU A 259 14.73 -1.43 28.11
C GLU A 259 15.13 -1.70 26.63
N PRO A 260 16.15 -2.55 26.39
CA PRO A 260 16.58 -2.93 25.06
C PRO A 260 15.53 -3.78 24.33
N LEU A 261 15.34 -3.49 23.04
CA LEU A 261 14.43 -4.21 22.15
C LEU A 261 14.93 -5.64 21.92
N SER A 262 14.10 -6.65 22.22
CA SER A 262 14.35 -8.03 21.79
C SER A 262 13.50 -8.38 20.57
N CYS A 263 14.03 -8.19 19.37
CA CYS A 263 13.49 -8.80 18.15
C CYS A 263 14.62 -9.09 17.18
N GLU A 264 14.49 -10.16 16.40
CA GLU A 264 15.40 -10.43 15.29
C GLU A 264 14.76 -9.91 14.00
N ILE A 265 15.23 -8.75 13.53
CA ILE A 265 14.89 -8.27 12.19
C ILE A 265 15.88 -8.92 11.24
N LYS A 266 15.39 -9.83 10.40
CA LYS A 266 16.26 -10.54 9.44
C LYS A 266 16.75 -9.66 8.30
N SER A 267 16.11 -8.51 8.07
CA SER A 267 16.56 -7.50 7.11
C SER A 267 17.18 -6.28 7.79
N LYS A 268 18.10 -5.61 7.09
CA LYS A 268 18.63 -4.29 7.49
C LYS A 268 17.61 -3.14 7.33
N LYS A 269 16.32 -3.44 7.12
CA LYS A 269 15.30 -2.53 6.56
C LYS A 269 14.11 -2.30 7.49
N GLY A 270 14.30 -2.47 8.80
CA GLY A 270 13.28 -2.09 9.78
C GLY A 270 13.24 -0.57 9.93
N THR A 271 12.05 0.02 9.95
CA THR A 271 11.89 1.44 10.26
C THR A 271 11.28 1.63 11.64
N TYR A 272 11.97 2.44 12.43
CA TYR A 272 11.55 2.88 13.75
C TYR A 272 10.70 4.15 13.62
N TYR A 273 9.50 4.18 14.21
CA TYR A 273 8.67 5.37 14.24
C TYR A 273 8.38 5.83 15.67
N GLY A 274 8.52 7.13 15.91
CA GLY A 274 8.06 7.78 17.13
C GLY A 274 6.56 8.14 17.06
N PHE A 275 5.65 7.16 17.03
CA PHE A 275 4.23 7.47 16.87
C PHE A 275 3.62 8.20 18.09
N ARG A 276 4.12 8.06 19.33
CA ARG A 276 3.63 8.86 20.48
C ARG A 276 3.69 10.33 20.22
N ASP A 277 4.88 10.82 19.87
CA ASP A 277 5.13 12.26 19.90
C ASP A 277 4.25 12.92 18.85
N VAL A 278 4.14 12.28 17.69
CA VAL A 278 3.17 12.64 16.65
C VAL A 278 1.73 12.56 17.19
N ALA A 279 1.33 11.45 17.82
CA ALA A 279 -0.03 11.25 18.31
C ALA A 279 -0.44 12.32 19.33
N ILE A 280 0.44 12.64 20.28
CA ILE A 280 0.20 13.65 21.32
C ILE A 280 0.24 15.06 20.71
N THR A 281 1.29 15.41 19.97
CA THR A 281 1.48 16.79 19.48
C THR A 281 0.51 17.17 18.36
N LYS A 282 0.18 16.24 17.45
CA LYS A 282 -0.70 16.53 16.30
C LYS A 282 -2.15 16.13 16.51
N PHE A 283 -2.42 15.09 17.29
CA PHE A 283 -3.77 14.52 17.44
C PHE A 283 -4.34 14.66 18.86
N GLY A 284 -3.50 15.06 19.82
CA GLY A 284 -3.86 15.41 21.19
C GLY A 284 -3.90 14.22 22.16
N ASP A 285 -3.71 12.99 21.69
CA ASP A 285 -3.82 11.80 22.54
C ASP A 285 -3.05 10.60 21.95
N LYS A 286 -2.43 9.80 22.82
CA LYS A 286 -1.72 8.57 22.44
C LYS A 286 -2.64 7.50 21.83
N MET A 287 -3.95 7.57 22.02
CA MET A 287 -4.91 6.62 21.45
C MET A 287 -4.90 6.58 19.92
N TYR A 288 -4.33 7.59 19.24
CA TYR A 288 -4.22 7.66 17.78
C TYR A 288 -2.99 6.96 17.19
N ILE A 289 -2.08 6.47 18.04
CA ILE A 289 -0.90 5.68 17.64
C ILE A 289 -1.27 4.56 16.66
N ASN A 290 -2.30 3.80 16.98
CA ASN A 290 -2.74 2.66 16.18
C ASN A 290 -3.24 3.09 14.79
N MET A 291 -3.86 4.26 14.66
CA MET A 291 -4.35 4.79 13.39
C MET A 291 -3.21 5.34 12.54
N ILE A 292 -2.19 5.94 13.17
CA ILE A 292 -0.95 6.31 12.47
C ILE A 292 -0.25 5.04 11.95
N ALA A 293 -0.12 4.02 12.81
CA ALA A 293 0.46 2.73 12.42
C ALA A 293 -0.34 2.05 11.30
N LEU A 294 -1.67 2.11 11.34
CA LEU A 294 -2.54 1.64 10.26
C LEU A 294 -2.25 2.36 8.93
N GLY A 295 -2.09 3.68 8.96
CA GLY A 295 -1.67 4.44 7.79
C GLY A 295 -0.32 3.98 7.25
N ARG A 296 0.65 3.78 8.14
CA ARG A 296 2.00 3.38 7.75
C ARG A 296 2.07 1.96 7.18
N ILE A 297 1.36 1.00 7.77
CA ILE A 297 1.31 -0.36 7.23
C ILE A 297 0.63 -0.39 5.87
N LEU A 298 -0.47 0.35 5.67
CA LEU A 298 -1.16 0.44 4.38
C LEU A 298 -0.24 1.00 3.30
N ARG A 299 0.57 2.01 3.63
CA ARG A 299 1.61 2.54 2.76
C ARG A 299 2.67 1.48 2.43
N TYR A 300 3.21 0.84 3.46
CA TYR A 300 4.28 -0.14 3.32
C TYR A 300 3.90 -1.31 2.39
N ILE A 301 2.68 -1.86 2.57
CA ILE A 301 2.17 -2.98 1.75
C ILE A 301 1.59 -2.54 0.40
N GLY A 302 1.51 -1.24 0.13
CA GLY A 302 1.02 -0.72 -1.14
C GLY A 302 -0.50 -0.72 -1.33
N ILE A 303 -1.25 -0.55 -0.24
CA ILE A 303 -2.70 -0.36 -0.32
C ILE A 303 -3.01 1.12 -0.37
N ASN A 304 -3.48 1.58 -1.52
CA ASN A 304 -3.91 2.96 -1.70
C ASN A 304 -5.21 3.22 -0.90
N ILE A 305 -5.12 4.05 0.14
CA ILE A 305 -6.23 4.42 1.03
C ILE A 305 -7.41 5.09 0.30
N MET A 306 -7.19 5.61 -0.91
CA MET A 306 -8.25 6.22 -1.73
C MET A 306 -9.18 5.19 -2.38
N LEU A 307 -8.75 3.92 -2.48
CA LEU A 307 -9.53 2.83 -3.07
C LEU A 307 -10.66 2.32 -2.17
N ILE A 308 -10.57 2.57 -0.86
CA ILE A 308 -11.41 1.94 0.16
C ILE A 308 -12.19 3.00 0.94
N ASN A 309 -13.43 2.72 1.29
CA ASN A 309 -14.16 3.56 2.23
C ASN A 309 -13.79 3.20 3.68
N ILE A 310 -12.62 3.65 4.13
CA ILE A 310 -12.14 3.38 5.49
C ILE A 310 -13.09 3.94 6.56
N LYS A 311 -13.88 4.98 6.22
CA LYS A 311 -14.79 5.64 7.18
C LYS A 311 -15.77 4.67 7.84
N ASP A 312 -16.29 3.72 7.07
CA ASP A 312 -17.28 2.74 7.54
C ASP A 312 -16.70 1.74 8.56
N LEU A 313 -15.37 1.65 8.63
CA LEU A 313 -14.64 0.77 9.56
C LEU A 313 -14.25 1.47 10.87
N LEU A 314 -14.46 2.79 10.96
CA LEU A 314 -13.99 3.61 12.07
C LEU A 314 -15.14 4.03 13.00
N PRO A 315 -14.89 4.15 14.32
CA PRO A 315 -15.88 4.64 15.28
C PRO A 315 -16.36 6.06 14.94
N PRO A 316 -17.68 6.34 14.93
CA PRO A 316 -18.23 7.65 14.59
C PRO A 316 -17.69 8.79 15.47
N LYS A 317 -17.55 8.54 16.78
CA LYS A 317 -17.14 9.54 17.78
C LYS A 317 -15.76 10.16 17.50
N SER A 318 -14.87 9.46 16.81
CA SER A 318 -13.49 9.91 16.53
C SER A 318 -13.11 9.77 15.07
N LEU A 319 -14.10 9.71 14.18
CA LEU A 319 -13.92 9.43 12.76
C LEU A 319 -12.91 10.36 12.10
N GLU A 320 -13.11 11.68 12.18
CA GLU A 320 -12.25 12.66 11.50
C GLU A 320 -10.81 12.62 12.01
N LYS A 321 -10.61 12.50 13.33
CA LYS A 321 -9.27 12.37 13.92
C LYS A 321 -8.59 11.06 13.53
N ASN A 322 -9.31 9.94 13.52
CA ASN A 322 -8.78 8.65 13.07
C ASN A 322 -8.39 8.70 11.58
N LEU A 323 -9.24 9.28 10.72
CA LEU A 323 -8.91 9.46 9.30
C LEU A 323 -7.68 10.34 9.10
N ALA A 324 -7.57 11.44 9.86
CA ALA A 324 -6.40 12.32 9.81
C ALA A 324 -5.12 11.59 10.26
N ALA A 325 -5.20 10.77 11.31
CA ALA A 325 -4.09 9.94 11.79
C ALA A 325 -3.65 8.90 10.75
N ILE A 326 -4.59 8.20 10.11
CA ILE A 326 -4.30 7.25 9.02
C ILE A 326 -3.63 7.96 7.84
N LYS A 327 -4.17 9.11 7.41
CA LYS A 327 -3.59 9.89 6.31
C LYS A 327 -2.18 10.36 6.66
N TYR A 328 -1.95 10.79 7.90
CA TYR A 328 -0.63 11.19 8.36
C TYR A 328 0.36 10.01 8.31
N GLY A 329 -0.01 8.85 8.87
CA GLY A 329 0.84 7.66 8.83
C GLY A 329 1.13 7.17 7.41
N PHE A 330 0.15 7.27 6.50
CA PHE A 330 0.31 6.90 5.10
C PHE A 330 1.27 7.82 4.34
N ASN A 331 1.21 9.12 4.62
CA ASN A 331 2.05 10.14 4.00
C ASN A 331 3.38 10.37 4.73
N TYR A 332 3.59 9.72 5.88
CA TYR A 332 4.83 9.84 6.63
C TYR A 332 5.97 9.26 5.79
N ARG A 333 7.02 10.06 5.61
CA ARG A 333 8.22 9.70 4.86
C ARG A 333 9.36 9.52 5.85
N ASP A 334 10.09 8.43 5.68
CA ASP A 334 11.26 8.15 6.51
C ASP A 334 12.31 9.22 6.21
N ALA A 335 12.91 9.80 7.25
CA ALA A 335 14.08 10.64 7.04
C ALA A 335 15.21 9.73 6.54
N VAL A 336 15.69 9.98 5.32
CA VAL A 336 16.80 9.23 4.69
C VAL A 336 18.13 9.59 5.33
#